data_AF-A0A6J8BLD4-F1
#
_entry.id   AF-A0A6J8BLD4-F1
#
_cell.length_a   1.000
_cell.length_b   1.000
_cell.length_c   1.000
_cell.angle_alpha   90.00
_cell.angle_beta   90.00
_cell.angle_gamma   90.00
#
_symmetry.space_group_name_H-M   'P 1'
#
loop_
_entity.id
_entity.type
_entity.pdbx_description
1 polymer ?
#
loop_
_entity_poly.entity_id
_entity_poly.type
_entity_poly.pdbx_seq_one_letter_code
_entity_poly.pdbx_strand_id
1 'polypeptide(L)'
;MELDADFDTSTLPDVPITFELQLPEDINTDEVVDLFEIMHQEVEGFDEMLLHAVTSINNDQTDTETLQSTTFVETVDVQVQQHHQEPALIQDSEKTSNSRRFKNLDKDTLLETEQNQFSASTKKNTKWGDGVFNAWCSERLASTVDFQTVSVISLNSSLSQFYAEAQPQNITKRALKMPEEQAQEYHKNSLKNVRATINRHLKDIGRSIDIVRDTEFKSANSMLSAKLKFNLRNGLSRPTQHHPTISTPELIKINT
;
A
#
# COMPACT_ATOMS: atom_id res chain seq x y z
N MET A 1 58.22 21.17 42.78
CA MET A 1 57.26 21.91 43.62
C MET A 1 56.27 22.50 42.65
N GLU A 2 55.06 21.93 42.64
CA GLU A 2 53.75 22.47 42.19
C GLU A 2 53.75 23.42 40.97
N LEU A 3 53.24 22.99 39.79
CA LEU A 3 51.82 22.99 39.39
C LEU A 3 51.10 24.28 39.80
N ASP A 4 50.84 25.15 38.82
CA ASP A 4 49.54 25.80 38.57
C ASP A 4 49.67 26.65 37.30
N ALA A 5 49.20 26.11 36.17
CA ALA A 5 48.98 26.85 34.96
C ALA A 5 47.48 26.84 34.70
N ASP A 6 46.82 27.95 35.04
CA ASP A 6 45.45 28.26 34.67
C ASP A 6 45.34 28.30 33.14
N PHE A 7 44.88 27.19 32.55
CA PHE A 7 44.45 27.16 31.16
C PHE A 7 43.00 27.61 31.11
N ASP A 8 42.82 28.91 30.87
CA ASP A 8 41.56 29.56 30.56
C ASP A 8 40.92 28.88 29.33
N THR A 9 39.84 28.13 29.54
CA THR A 9 39.08 27.44 28.50
C THR A 9 38.05 28.34 27.82
N SER A 10 38.12 29.67 27.96
CA SER A 10 37.09 30.59 27.47
C SER A 10 37.34 31.20 26.08
N THR A 11 37.91 30.46 25.12
CA THR A 11 37.81 30.84 23.70
C THR A 11 37.98 29.64 22.76
N LEU A 12 36.93 28.86 22.61
CA LEU A 12 36.69 28.08 21.39
C LEU A 12 35.38 28.60 20.79
N PRO A 13 35.35 29.12 19.55
CA PRO A 13 34.08 29.33 18.88
C PRO A 13 33.45 27.97 18.61
N ASP A 14 32.32 27.69 19.25
CA ASP A 14 31.37 26.65 18.86
C ASP A 14 30.88 26.97 17.45
N VAL A 15 31.59 26.46 16.44
CA VAL A 15 31.07 26.41 15.08
C VAL A 15 30.31 25.10 14.98
N PRO A 16 28.97 25.11 14.91
CA PRO A 16 28.24 23.89 14.58
C PRO A 16 28.68 23.48 13.17
N ILE A 17 29.35 22.33 13.06
CA ILE A 17 29.57 21.68 11.77
C ILE A 17 28.21 21.20 11.30
N THR A 18 27.49 22.07 10.59
CA THR A 18 26.36 21.68 9.75
C THR A 18 26.91 20.86 8.59
N PHE A 19 26.70 19.54 8.65
CA PHE A 19 26.70 18.72 7.44
C PHE A 19 25.49 19.16 6.60
N GLU A 20 25.68 20.12 5.71
CA GLU A 20 24.79 20.27 4.56
C GLU A 20 25.00 19.05 3.67
N LEU A 21 24.14 18.05 3.83
CA LEU A 21 23.88 17.11 2.76
C LEU A 21 23.28 17.93 1.61
N GLN A 22 24.08 18.24 0.58
CA GLN A 22 23.53 18.65 -0.71
C GLN A 22 22.74 17.47 -1.28
N LEU A 23 21.47 17.43 -0.92
CA LEU A 23 20.45 16.62 -1.56
C LEU A 23 20.09 17.29 -2.89
N PRO A 24 19.95 16.52 -3.99
CA PRO A 24 19.48 17.06 -5.27
C PRO A 24 18.15 17.79 -5.11
N GLU A 25 18.00 18.97 -5.72
CA GLU A 25 16.85 19.88 -5.60
C GLU A 25 15.49 19.30 -6.10
N ASP A 26 15.45 18.03 -6.53
CA ASP A 26 14.28 17.42 -7.17
C ASP A 26 13.69 16.20 -6.44
N ILE A 27 14.05 15.95 -5.18
CA ILE A 27 13.38 14.92 -4.37
C ILE A 27 12.48 15.60 -3.35
N ASN A 28 11.18 15.62 -3.64
CA ASN A 28 10.14 15.98 -2.68
C ASN A 28 10.12 14.93 -1.55
N THR A 29 10.89 15.18 -0.49
CA THR A 29 11.03 14.28 0.67
C THR A 29 9.71 14.04 1.38
N ASP A 30 8.75 14.96 1.27
CA ASP A 30 7.41 14.82 1.85
C ASP A 30 6.59 13.73 1.14
N GLU A 31 6.81 13.47 -0.15
CA GLU A 31 6.05 12.45 -0.91
C GLU A 31 6.49 11.01 -0.60
N VAL A 32 7.76 10.80 -0.22
CA VAL A 32 8.31 9.48 0.09
C VAL A 32 8.01 9.09 1.54
N VAL A 33 8.04 10.06 2.45
CA VAL A 33 7.67 9.88 3.87
C VAL A 33 6.16 9.66 3.99
N ASP A 34 5.34 10.40 3.25
CA ASP A 34 3.88 10.22 3.22
C ASP A 34 3.46 8.80 2.80
N LEU A 35 4.15 8.18 1.84
CA LEU A 35 3.79 6.83 1.38
C LEU A 35 4.14 5.76 2.42
N PHE A 36 5.26 5.93 3.14
CA PHE A 36 5.67 5.01 4.20
C PHE A 36 4.78 5.16 5.45
N GLU A 37 4.34 6.38 5.74
CA GLU A 37 3.43 6.69 6.86
C GLU A 37 1.99 6.20 6.57
N ILE A 38 1.54 6.24 5.31
CA ILE A 38 0.26 5.64 4.88
C ILE A 38 0.28 4.10 4.93
N MET A 39 1.45 3.46 4.76
CA MET A 39 1.57 2.01 4.91
C MET A 39 1.57 1.53 6.37
N HIS A 40 1.88 2.41 7.32
CA HIS A 40 1.97 2.10 8.76
C HIS A 40 0.85 2.69 9.62
N GLN A 41 0.07 3.65 9.11
CA GLN A 41 -1.14 4.11 9.80
C GLN A 41 -2.26 3.09 9.65
N GLU A 42 -2.64 2.48 10.77
CA GLU A 42 -3.96 1.87 10.93
C GLU A 42 -5.01 2.92 10.54
N VAL A 43 -5.64 2.72 9.39
CA VAL A 43 -6.48 3.73 8.74
C VAL A 43 -7.80 3.88 9.48
N GLU A 44 -7.84 4.70 10.53
CA GLU A 44 -9.08 5.31 11.05
C GLU A 44 -9.38 6.66 10.36
N GLY A 45 -9.00 6.75 9.08
CA GLY A 45 -9.53 7.73 8.11
C GLY A 45 -10.32 7.05 7.00
N PHE A 46 -10.68 5.78 7.18
CA PHE A 46 -11.61 5.08 6.31
C PHE A 46 -12.94 5.83 6.45
N ASP A 47 -13.48 6.35 5.34
CA ASP A 47 -14.86 6.83 5.35
C ASP A 47 -15.69 5.56 5.63
N GLU A 48 -15.97 5.25 6.89
CA GLU A 48 -16.61 3.99 7.34
C GLU A 48 -17.92 3.71 6.60
N MET A 49 -18.49 4.75 5.99
CA MET A 49 -19.66 4.67 5.12
C MET A 49 -19.41 3.98 3.77
N LEU A 50 -18.16 3.78 3.33
CA LEU A 50 -17.84 3.19 2.03
C LEU A 50 -17.73 1.66 2.06
N LEU A 51 -17.45 1.05 3.21
CA LEU A 51 -17.37 -0.41 3.32
C LEU A 51 -18.75 -1.08 3.20
N HIS A 52 -19.79 -0.43 3.73
CA HIS A 52 -21.16 -0.96 3.71
C HIS A 52 -21.85 -0.90 2.34
N ALA A 53 -21.40 -0.04 1.41
CA ALA A 53 -22.01 0.09 0.09
C ALA A 53 -21.56 -1.03 -0.89
N VAL A 54 -20.31 -1.50 -0.75
CA VAL A 54 -19.75 -2.55 -1.62
C VAL A 54 -20.24 -3.96 -1.23
N THR A 55 -20.63 -4.16 0.04
CA THR A 55 -21.22 -5.42 0.50
C THR A 55 -22.65 -5.63 0.02
N SER A 56 -23.42 -4.57 -0.26
CA SER A 56 -24.80 -4.71 -0.77
C SER A 56 -24.89 -5.10 -2.24
N ILE A 57 -23.83 -4.91 -3.03
CA ILE A 57 -23.83 -5.24 -4.47
C ILE A 57 -23.47 -6.72 -4.72
N ASN A 58 -22.80 -7.39 -3.78
CA ASN A 58 -22.27 -8.74 -3.98
C ASN A 58 -23.10 -9.88 -3.36
N ASN A 59 -24.28 -9.60 -2.82
CA ASN A 59 -25.12 -10.61 -2.14
C ASN A 59 -26.11 -11.35 -3.06
N ASP A 60 -26.09 -11.12 -4.38
CA ASP A 60 -27.06 -11.72 -5.32
C ASP A 60 -26.45 -12.68 -6.36
N GLN A 61 -25.23 -13.18 -6.16
CA GLN A 61 -24.71 -14.30 -6.95
C GLN A 61 -23.97 -15.30 -6.06
N THR A 62 -24.74 -16.02 -5.24
CA THR A 62 -24.38 -17.38 -4.88
C THR A 62 -25.08 -18.30 -5.86
N ASP A 63 -24.34 -18.83 -6.83
CA ASP A 63 -24.64 -20.15 -7.34
C ASP A 63 -23.34 -20.90 -7.63
N THR A 64 -23.36 -22.11 -7.11
CA THR A 64 -22.35 -23.14 -7.03
C THR A 64 -21.93 -23.64 -8.41
N GLU A 65 -20.63 -23.65 -8.72
CA GLU A 65 -20.11 -24.61 -9.70
C GLU A 65 -18.81 -25.28 -9.23
N THR A 66 -18.94 -26.60 -9.19
CA THR A 66 -18.02 -27.67 -8.85
C THR A 66 -16.84 -27.74 -9.82
N LEU A 67 -15.61 -27.63 -9.34
CA LEU A 67 -14.43 -28.00 -10.14
C LEU A 67 -14.09 -29.46 -9.92
N GLN A 68 -14.42 -30.26 -10.92
CA GLN A 68 -14.01 -31.66 -11.07
C GLN A 68 -12.53 -31.74 -11.41
N SER A 69 -11.83 -32.67 -10.75
CA SER A 69 -10.51 -33.17 -11.15
C SER A 69 -10.55 -33.74 -12.56
N THR A 70 -9.62 -33.27 -13.41
CA THR A 70 -9.26 -33.98 -14.65
C THR A 70 -7.75 -34.08 -14.75
N THR A 71 -7.28 -35.26 -14.39
CA THR A 71 -6.02 -35.89 -14.77
C THR A 71 -5.79 -35.74 -16.28
N PHE A 72 -4.65 -35.20 -16.67
CA PHE A 72 -4.09 -35.40 -18.00
C PHE A 72 -2.72 -36.09 -17.88
N VAL A 73 -2.68 -37.29 -18.43
CA VAL A 73 -1.48 -38.10 -18.65
C VAL A 73 -0.99 -37.73 -20.04
N GLU A 74 0.25 -37.28 -20.16
CA GLU A 74 0.95 -37.33 -21.44
C GLU A 74 2.40 -37.78 -21.21
N THR A 75 2.61 -39.06 -21.50
CA THR A 75 3.88 -39.74 -21.68
C THR A 75 4.62 -39.14 -22.87
N VAL A 76 5.87 -38.72 -22.65
CA VAL A 76 6.87 -38.65 -23.73
C VAL A 76 8.15 -39.33 -23.23
N ASP A 77 8.45 -40.45 -23.88
CA ASP A 77 9.67 -41.24 -23.74
C ASP A 77 10.92 -40.43 -24.07
N VAL A 78 11.89 -40.38 -23.15
CA VAL A 78 13.30 -40.15 -23.49
C VAL A 78 14.16 -41.13 -22.68
N GLN A 79 14.72 -42.10 -23.39
CA GLN A 79 15.70 -43.04 -22.88
C GLN A 79 17.04 -42.33 -22.61
N VAL A 80 17.53 -42.40 -21.36
CA VAL A 80 18.97 -42.33 -21.07
C VAL A 80 19.28 -43.40 -20.03
N GLN A 81 19.93 -44.47 -20.48
CA GLN A 81 20.57 -45.49 -19.64
C GLN A 81 21.80 -44.89 -18.94
N GLN A 82 21.89 -44.96 -17.62
CA GLN A 82 23.14 -45.27 -16.91
C GLN A 82 22.86 -46.05 -15.63
N HIS A 83 23.76 -47.00 -15.37
CA HIS A 83 23.63 -48.20 -14.56
C HIS A 83 24.31 -48.02 -13.19
N HIS A 84 23.55 -48.30 -12.12
CA HIS A 84 23.95 -48.73 -10.76
C HIS A 84 25.11 -48.04 -10.04
N GLN A 85 24.82 -47.45 -8.88
CA GLN A 85 25.09 -48.11 -7.58
C GLN A 85 24.49 -47.32 -6.42
N GLU A 86 23.61 -47.99 -5.68
CA GLU A 86 23.15 -47.65 -4.33
C GLU A 86 24.32 -47.74 -3.35
N PRO A 87 24.39 -46.83 -2.37
CA PRO A 87 24.70 -47.32 -1.04
C PRO A 87 23.77 -46.74 0.03
N ALA A 88 23.22 -47.68 0.79
CA ALA A 88 23.10 -47.66 2.25
C ALA A 88 22.35 -46.48 2.89
N LEU A 89 21.14 -46.83 3.31
CA LEU A 89 20.42 -46.32 4.48
C LEU A 89 21.38 -45.98 5.64
N ILE A 90 21.68 -44.70 5.83
CA ILE A 90 22.22 -44.19 7.10
C ILE A 90 21.02 -43.68 7.90
N GLN A 91 20.51 -44.54 8.79
CA GLN A 91 19.73 -44.10 9.94
C GLN A 91 20.71 -43.50 10.95
N ASP A 92 20.94 -42.19 10.87
CA ASP A 92 21.61 -41.46 11.94
C ASP A 92 20.59 -40.66 12.76
N SER A 93 20.44 -41.19 13.97
CA SER A 93 19.86 -40.66 15.19
C SER A 93 19.71 -39.14 15.31
N GLU A 94 18.58 -38.76 15.88
CA GLU A 94 18.30 -37.48 16.52
C GLU A 94 19.47 -36.97 17.40
N LYS A 95 20.16 -35.94 16.92
CA LYS A 95 20.66 -34.82 17.73
C LYS A 95 21.25 -33.76 16.81
N THR A 96 20.41 -32.93 16.20
CA THR A 96 20.89 -31.64 15.67
C THR A 96 20.68 -30.58 16.74
N SER A 97 21.78 -30.03 17.23
CA SER A 97 21.75 -28.78 17.98
C SER A 97 21.08 -27.72 17.10
N ASN A 98 19.88 -27.27 17.49
CA ASN A 98 19.16 -26.19 16.81
C ASN A 98 19.86 -24.84 17.06
N SER A 99 21.02 -24.64 16.44
CA SER A 99 21.70 -23.35 16.35
C SER A 99 22.11 -23.07 14.90
N ARG A 100 21.23 -23.40 13.94
CA ARG A 100 21.34 -22.76 12.61
C ARG A 100 20.62 -21.42 12.70
N ARG A 101 21.34 -20.34 12.35
CA ARG A 101 20.81 -18.96 12.30
C ARG A 101 19.56 -18.85 11.41
N PHE A 102 19.44 -19.69 10.39
CA PHE A 102 18.37 -19.65 9.41
C PHE A 102 17.53 -20.92 9.45
N LYS A 103 16.20 -20.75 9.45
CA LYS A 103 15.24 -21.84 9.32
C LYS A 103 15.22 -22.32 7.87
N ASN A 104 15.12 -23.63 7.64
CA ASN A 104 14.72 -24.15 6.35
C ASN A 104 13.19 -24.05 6.29
N LEU A 105 12.67 -23.25 5.37
CA LEU A 105 11.24 -23.16 5.10
C LEU A 105 10.90 -24.09 3.93
N ASP A 106 9.80 -24.83 4.06
CA ASP A 106 9.23 -25.57 2.94
C ASP A 106 8.46 -24.61 2.00
N LYS A 107 8.08 -25.12 0.83
CA LYS A 107 7.36 -24.32 -0.17
C LYS A 107 6.01 -23.84 0.36
N ASP A 108 5.35 -24.63 1.20
CA ASP A 108 4.02 -24.30 1.73
C ASP A 108 4.09 -23.13 2.72
N THR A 109 5.09 -23.11 3.60
CA THR A 109 5.30 -21.96 4.51
C THR A 109 5.71 -20.70 3.75
N LEU A 110 6.46 -20.82 2.65
CA LEU A 110 6.79 -19.69 1.78
C LEU A 110 5.52 -19.11 1.13
N LEU A 111 4.65 -19.97 0.56
CA LEU A 111 3.39 -19.56 -0.02
C LEU A 111 2.44 -18.95 1.02
N GLU A 112 2.36 -19.51 2.23
CA GLU A 112 1.58 -18.93 3.32
C GLU A 112 2.11 -17.55 3.70
N THR A 113 3.42 -17.37 3.74
CA THR A 113 4.06 -16.07 4.04
C THR A 113 3.73 -15.04 2.96
N GLU A 114 3.77 -15.43 1.67
CA GLU A 114 3.39 -14.58 0.55
C GLU A 114 1.90 -14.22 0.60
N GLN A 115 1.01 -15.19 0.85
CA GLN A 115 -0.43 -14.97 0.95
C GLN A 115 -0.81 -14.09 2.15
N ASN A 116 0.00 -14.11 3.22
CA ASN A 116 -0.18 -13.31 4.43
C ASN A 116 0.64 -12.02 4.43
N GLN A 117 1.23 -11.62 3.30
CA GLN A 117 1.96 -10.36 3.16
C GLN A 117 1.14 -9.14 3.58
N PHE A 118 -0.18 -9.17 3.35
CA PHE A 118 -1.10 -8.09 3.69
C PHE A 118 -2.17 -8.53 4.69
N SER A 119 -2.44 -7.66 5.67
CA SER A 119 -3.54 -7.86 6.61
C SER A 119 -4.90 -7.91 5.90
N ALA A 120 -5.91 -8.51 6.55
CA ALA A 120 -7.27 -8.55 6.02
C ALA A 120 -7.84 -7.14 5.77
N SER A 121 -7.50 -6.16 6.61
CA SER A 121 -7.87 -4.76 6.43
C SER A 121 -7.26 -4.20 5.15
N THR A 122 -5.95 -4.42 4.96
CA THR A 122 -5.22 -3.98 3.78
C THR A 122 -5.79 -4.59 2.49
N LYS A 123 -6.16 -5.87 2.49
CA LYS A 123 -6.82 -6.54 1.35
C LYS A 123 -8.19 -5.93 1.03
N LYS A 124 -9.02 -5.68 2.05
CA LYS A 124 -10.33 -5.01 1.89
C LYS A 124 -10.16 -3.61 1.33
N ASN A 125 -9.16 -2.89 1.81
CA ASN A 125 -8.82 -1.56 1.35
C ASN A 125 -8.37 -1.57 -0.12
N THR A 126 -7.52 -2.53 -0.52
CA THR A 126 -7.15 -2.72 -1.94
C THR A 126 -8.38 -2.87 -2.82
N LYS A 127 -9.27 -3.81 -2.46
CA LYS A 127 -10.51 -4.07 -3.20
C LYS A 127 -11.40 -2.83 -3.30
N TRP A 128 -11.51 -2.05 -2.23
CA TRP A 128 -12.27 -0.80 -2.25
C TRP A 128 -11.69 0.20 -3.24
N GLY A 129 -10.37 0.45 -3.17
CA GLY A 129 -9.74 1.45 -4.04
C GLY A 129 -9.76 1.06 -5.52
N ASP A 130 -9.56 -0.22 -5.82
CA ASP A 130 -9.73 -0.77 -7.18
C ASP A 130 -11.18 -0.60 -7.65
N GLY A 131 -12.14 -0.86 -6.76
CA GLY A 131 -13.57 -0.67 -7.04
C GLY A 131 -13.92 0.78 -7.39
N VAL A 132 -13.34 1.76 -6.68
CA VAL A 132 -13.55 3.19 -6.96
C VAL A 132 -13.03 3.56 -8.35
N PHE A 133 -11.83 3.12 -8.71
CA PHE A 133 -11.26 3.43 -10.02
C PHE A 133 -12.00 2.71 -11.15
N ASN A 134 -12.37 1.45 -10.98
CA ASN A 134 -13.12 0.67 -11.97
C ASN A 134 -14.55 1.21 -12.18
N ALA A 135 -15.20 1.70 -11.12
CA ALA A 135 -16.48 2.39 -11.22
C ALA A 135 -16.36 3.65 -12.10
N TRP A 136 -15.35 4.50 -11.84
CA TRP A 136 -15.08 5.65 -12.69
C TRP A 136 -14.76 5.26 -14.14
N CYS A 137 -13.98 4.21 -14.37
CA CYS A 137 -13.68 3.72 -15.73
C CYS A 137 -14.97 3.29 -16.46
N SER A 138 -15.86 2.59 -15.75
CA SER A 138 -17.13 2.14 -16.30
C SER A 138 -18.05 3.31 -16.63
N GLU A 139 -18.10 4.34 -15.78
CA GLU A 139 -18.92 5.54 -16.00
C GLU A 139 -18.38 6.46 -17.10
N ARG A 140 -17.05 6.67 -17.16
CA ARG A 140 -16.43 7.66 -18.06
C ARG A 140 -15.89 7.09 -19.36
N LEU A 141 -15.39 5.85 -19.33
CA LEU A 141 -14.77 5.20 -20.49
C LEU A 141 -15.68 4.14 -21.12
N ALA A 142 -16.82 3.84 -20.50
CA ALA A 142 -17.72 2.75 -20.91
C ALA A 142 -17.01 1.40 -21.04
N SER A 143 -15.91 1.21 -20.29
CA SER A 143 -15.07 0.02 -20.34
C SER A 143 -14.38 -0.21 -19.01
N THR A 144 -14.11 -1.48 -18.67
CA THR A 144 -13.21 -1.83 -17.57
C THR A 144 -11.75 -1.74 -18.05
N VAL A 145 -10.87 -1.23 -17.20
CA VAL A 145 -9.43 -1.22 -17.48
C VAL A 145 -8.86 -2.58 -17.11
N ASP A 146 -8.31 -3.29 -18.10
CA ASP A 146 -7.52 -4.48 -17.83
C ASP A 146 -6.12 -4.08 -17.35
N PHE A 147 -5.91 -4.16 -16.04
CA PHE A 147 -4.62 -3.88 -15.42
C PHE A 147 -3.49 -4.81 -15.88
N GLN A 148 -3.77 -5.95 -16.51
CA GLN A 148 -2.73 -6.82 -17.07
C GLN A 148 -2.17 -6.30 -18.39
N THR A 149 -3.01 -5.65 -19.21
CA THR A 149 -2.65 -5.28 -20.60
C THR A 149 -2.62 -3.78 -20.88
N VAL A 150 -3.24 -2.94 -20.03
CA VAL A 150 -3.26 -1.48 -20.21
C VAL A 150 -1.85 -0.89 -20.38
N SER A 151 -1.70 -0.05 -21.42
CA SER A 151 -0.43 0.65 -21.67
C SER A 151 -0.14 1.66 -20.57
N VAL A 152 1.14 1.93 -20.30
CA VAL A 152 1.58 2.92 -19.31
C VAL A 152 1.00 4.31 -19.62
N ILE A 153 1.00 4.71 -20.88
CA ILE A 153 0.51 6.02 -21.35
C ILE A 153 -1.00 6.14 -21.14
N SER A 154 -1.75 5.09 -21.49
CA SER A 154 -3.20 5.05 -21.29
C SER A 154 -3.54 5.09 -19.81
N LEU A 155 -2.87 4.28 -18.99
CA LEU A 155 -3.09 4.24 -17.54
C LEU A 155 -2.79 5.59 -16.88
N ASN A 156 -1.69 6.25 -17.25
CA ASN A 156 -1.35 7.59 -16.75
C ASN A 156 -2.41 8.63 -17.16
N SER A 157 -2.91 8.58 -18.40
CA SER A 157 -3.96 9.50 -18.87
C SER A 157 -5.27 9.27 -18.10
N SER A 158 -5.67 8.01 -17.93
CA SER A 158 -6.87 7.64 -17.17
C SER A 158 -6.75 8.04 -15.70
N LEU A 159 -5.61 7.80 -15.05
CA LEU A 159 -5.37 8.22 -13.67
C LEU A 159 -5.42 9.74 -13.51
N SER A 160 -4.85 10.49 -14.47
CA SER A 160 -4.92 11.95 -14.46
C SER A 160 -6.38 12.45 -14.51
N GLN A 161 -7.17 11.94 -15.45
CA GLN A 161 -8.59 12.29 -15.55
C GLN A 161 -9.38 11.85 -14.30
N PHE A 162 -9.13 10.64 -13.82
CA PHE A 162 -9.71 10.11 -12.59
C PHE A 162 -9.48 11.07 -11.41
N TYR A 163 -8.25 11.53 -11.18
CA TYR A 163 -7.97 12.43 -10.06
C TYR A 163 -8.67 13.78 -10.18
N ALA A 164 -8.95 14.27 -11.39
CA ALA A 164 -9.68 15.51 -11.58
C ALA A 164 -11.17 15.36 -11.28
N GLU A 165 -11.75 14.20 -11.60
CA GLU A 165 -13.19 13.97 -11.68
C GLU A 165 -13.78 13.10 -10.57
N ALA A 166 -12.98 12.33 -9.85
CA ALA A 166 -13.47 11.35 -8.89
C ALA A 166 -14.31 12.01 -7.80
N GLN A 167 -15.54 11.53 -7.65
CA GLN A 167 -16.48 11.97 -6.62
C GLN A 167 -16.98 10.78 -5.80
N PRO A 168 -17.26 10.97 -4.50
CA PRO A 168 -17.78 9.89 -3.66
C PRO A 168 -19.23 9.56 -3.99
N GLN A 169 -19.57 8.27 -4.07
CA GLN A 169 -20.91 7.81 -4.46
C GLN A 169 -22.05 8.26 -3.51
N ASN A 170 -21.78 8.36 -2.21
CA ASN A 170 -22.81 8.62 -1.20
C ASN A 170 -22.92 10.11 -0.81
N ILE A 171 -22.97 11.01 -1.79
CA ILE A 171 -22.98 12.47 -1.57
C ILE A 171 -24.07 12.89 -0.58
N THR A 172 -25.31 12.42 -0.76
CA THR A 172 -26.44 12.78 0.12
C THR A 172 -26.20 12.42 1.58
N LYS A 173 -25.68 11.21 1.85
CA LYS A 173 -25.37 10.78 3.23
C LYS A 173 -24.22 11.59 3.83
N ARG A 174 -23.24 11.96 3.00
CA ARG A 174 -22.11 12.79 3.42
C ARG A 174 -22.56 14.21 3.75
N ALA A 175 -23.46 14.78 2.94
CA ALA A 175 -24.01 16.12 3.12
C ALA A 175 -24.83 16.26 4.43
N LEU A 176 -25.30 15.15 5.03
CA LEU A 176 -25.90 15.18 6.37
C LEU A 176 -24.90 15.44 7.50
N LYS A 177 -23.60 15.22 7.26
CA LYS A 177 -22.54 15.28 8.28
C LYS A 177 -21.49 16.37 8.02
N MET A 178 -21.48 16.96 6.82
CA MET A 178 -20.52 17.98 6.41
C MET A 178 -21.16 18.92 5.36
N PRO A 179 -20.60 20.11 5.12
CA PRO A 179 -21.06 21.00 4.07
C PRO A 179 -21.18 20.29 2.72
N GLU A 180 -22.22 20.61 1.94
CA GLU A 180 -22.52 19.93 0.68
C GLU A 180 -21.34 19.94 -0.29
N GLU A 181 -20.65 21.07 -0.40
CA GLU A 181 -19.47 21.22 -1.25
C GLU A 181 -18.32 20.28 -0.85
N GLN A 182 -18.16 20.01 0.45
CA GLN A 182 -17.17 19.05 0.96
C GLN A 182 -17.64 17.59 0.79
N ALA A 183 -18.96 17.37 0.81
CA ALA A 183 -19.58 16.08 0.59
C ALA A 183 -19.52 15.60 -0.86
N GLN A 184 -19.19 16.49 -1.80
CA GLN A 184 -18.94 16.16 -3.21
C GLN A 184 -17.49 15.74 -3.49
N GLU A 185 -16.56 16.02 -2.57
CA GLU A 185 -15.13 15.78 -2.79
C GLU A 185 -14.60 14.64 -1.91
N TYR A 186 -13.66 13.86 -2.43
CA TYR A 186 -12.93 12.89 -1.61
C TYR A 186 -12.03 13.60 -0.60
N HIS A 187 -11.78 12.97 0.55
CA HIS A 187 -10.71 13.45 1.44
C HIS A 187 -9.34 13.17 0.82
N LYS A 188 -8.33 14.00 1.13
CA LYS A 188 -6.96 13.85 0.59
C LYS A 188 -6.40 12.45 0.84
N ASN A 189 -6.63 11.87 2.01
CA ASN A 189 -6.15 10.53 2.35
C ASN A 189 -6.89 9.46 1.54
N SER A 190 -8.16 9.68 1.21
CA SER A 190 -8.92 8.74 0.36
C SER A 190 -8.34 8.66 -1.05
N LEU A 191 -8.00 9.79 -1.68
CA LEU A 191 -7.38 9.79 -3.01
C LEU A 191 -5.96 9.21 -3.00
N LYS A 192 -5.15 9.58 -1.99
CA LYS A 192 -3.82 8.97 -1.80
C LYS A 192 -3.91 7.46 -1.59
N ASN A 193 -4.93 7.02 -0.86
CA ASN A 193 -5.18 5.61 -0.60
C ASN A 193 -5.61 4.87 -1.87
N VAL A 194 -6.50 5.42 -2.70
CA VAL A 194 -6.83 4.84 -4.01
C VAL A 194 -5.57 4.68 -4.87
N ARG A 195 -4.67 5.68 -4.89
CA ARG A 195 -3.38 5.54 -5.58
C ARG A 195 -2.56 4.38 -5.02
N ALA A 196 -2.47 4.26 -3.69
CA ALA A 196 -1.70 3.20 -3.05
C ALA A 196 -2.28 1.81 -3.33
N THR A 197 -3.61 1.66 -3.35
CA THR A 197 -4.27 0.38 -3.63
C THR A 197 -4.07 -0.05 -5.08
N ILE A 198 -4.19 0.87 -6.04
CA ILE A 198 -3.93 0.57 -7.46
C ILE A 198 -2.46 0.18 -7.65
N ASN A 199 -1.52 0.92 -7.03
CA ASN A 199 -0.10 0.58 -7.10
C ASN A 199 0.19 -0.81 -6.51
N ARG A 200 -0.51 -1.18 -5.44
CA ARG A 200 -0.41 -2.53 -4.86
C ARG A 200 -1.00 -3.57 -5.81
N HIS A 201 -2.20 -3.35 -6.35
CA HIS A 201 -2.83 -4.26 -7.29
C HIS A 201 -1.94 -4.57 -8.50
N LEU A 202 -1.30 -3.55 -9.06
CA LEU A 202 -0.32 -3.70 -10.15
C LEU A 202 0.88 -4.59 -9.75
N LYS A 203 1.39 -4.43 -8.53
CA LYS A 203 2.49 -5.27 -8.01
C LYS A 203 2.03 -6.70 -7.76
N ASP A 204 0.83 -6.89 -7.23
CA ASP A 204 0.24 -8.19 -6.92
C ASP A 204 0.03 -9.03 -8.21
N ILE A 205 -0.29 -8.39 -9.34
CA ILE A 205 -0.39 -9.06 -10.66
C ILE A 205 0.95 -9.17 -11.40
N GLY A 206 2.06 -8.76 -10.77
CA GLY A 206 3.42 -8.87 -11.31
C GLY A 206 3.76 -7.84 -12.39
N ARG A 207 3.05 -6.72 -12.50
CA ARG A 207 3.44 -5.61 -13.39
C ARG A 207 4.69 -4.92 -12.84
N SER A 208 5.68 -4.72 -13.69
CA SER A 208 6.89 -3.95 -13.39
C SER A 208 6.68 -2.45 -13.60
N ILE A 209 5.63 -1.87 -13.02
CA ILE A 209 5.36 -0.43 -13.06
C ILE A 209 5.05 0.07 -11.64
N ASP A 210 5.50 1.28 -11.31
CA ASP A 210 5.19 1.97 -10.06
C ASP A 210 4.54 3.33 -10.35
N ILE A 211 3.22 3.41 -10.19
CA ILE A 211 2.45 4.61 -10.55
C ILE A 211 2.75 5.82 -9.65
N VAL A 212 3.48 5.61 -8.55
CA VAL A 212 3.91 6.68 -7.63
C VAL A 212 5.25 7.24 -8.05
N ARG A 213 6.19 6.38 -8.47
CA ARG A 213 7.60 6.74 -8.65
C ARG A 213 8.04 6.85 -10.10
N ASP A 214 7.43 6.10 -11.00
CA ASP A 214 7.84 6.06 -12.40
C ASP A 214 7.55 7.41 -13.09
N THR A 215 8.50 7.83 -13.92
CA THR A 215 8.47 9.14 -14.57
C THR A 215 7.31 9.32 -15.54
N GLU A 216 6.81 8.21 -16.06
CA GLU A 216 5.70 8.10 -16.98
C GLU A 216 4.38 8.53 -16.34
N PHE A 217 4.28 8.49 -15.00
CA PHE A 217 3.10 8.89 -14.23
C PHE A 217 3.16 10.31 -13.68
N LYS A 218 4.15 11.13 -14.10
CA LYS A 218 4.27 12.54 -13.67
C LYS A 218 3.01 13.35 -13.92
N SER A 219 2.31 13.12 -15.04
CA SER A 219 1.07 13.84 -15.37
C SER A 219 -0.05 13.51 -14.36
N ALA A 220 -0.31 12.23 -14.11
CA ALA A 220 -1.31 11.80 -13.14
C ALA A 220 -0.99 12.30 -11.73
N ASN A 221 0.27 12.17 -11.28
CA ASN A 221 0.68 12.64 -9.96
C ASN A 221 0.59 14.17 -9.83
N SER A 222 0.94 14.92 -10.89
CA SER A 222 0.76 16.37 -10.92
C SER A 222 -0.71 16.75 -10.82
N MET A 223 -1.61 16.02 -11.49
CA MET A 223 -3.04 16.27 -11.42
C MET A 223 -3.62 15.98 -10.03
N LEU A 224 -3.22 14.87 -9.39
CA LEU A 224 -3.60 14.60 -8.00
C LEU A 224 -3.18 15.76 -7.08
N SER A 225 -1.91 16.17 -7.15
CA SER A 225 -1.39 17.28 -6.35
C SER A 225 -2.10 18.60 -6.65
N ALA A 226 -2.41 18.88 -7.92
CA ALA A 226 -3.17 20.06 -8.32
C ALA A 226 -4.60 20.04 -7.78
N LYS A 227 -5.31 18.91 -7.89
CA LYS A 227 -6.66 18.72 -7.34
C LYS A 227 -6.68 18.92 -5.83
N LEU A 228 -5.74 18.32 -5.10
CA LEU A 228 -5.66 18.48 -3.64
C LEU A 228 -5.41 19.93 -3.24
N LYS A 229 -4.51 20.64 -3.93
CA LYS A 229 -4.26 22.08 -3.71
C LYS A 229 -5.48 22.93 -4.07
N PHE A 230 -6.17 22.61 -5.16
CA PHE A 230 -7.40 23.28 -5.58
C PHE A 230 -8.50 23.11 -4.52
N ASN A 231 -8.75 21.89 -4.05
CA ASN A 231 -9.74 21.62 -3.02
C ASN A 231 -9.41 22.35 -1.71
N LEU A 232 -8.12 22.43 -1.34
CA LEU A 232 -7.70 23.16 -0.16
C LEU A 232 -7.96 24.67 -0.28
N ARG A 233 -7.57 25.28 -1.41
CA ARG A 233 -7.74 26.72 -1.66
C ARG A 233 -9.21 27.14 -1.69
N ASN A 234 -10.09 26.26 -2.15
CA ASN A 234 -11.54 26.53 -2.24
C ASN A 234 -12.32 26.07 -1.00
N GLY A 235 -11.66 25.65 0.10
CA GLY A 235 -12.36 25.22 1.32
C GLY A 235 -13.13 23.89 1.20
N LEU A 236 -12.91 23.15 0.12
CA LEU A 236 -13.51 21.83 -0.14
C LEU A 236 -12.78 20.69 0.60
N SER A 237 -11.55 20.95 1.05
CA SER A 237 -10.78 19.99 1.82
C SER A 237 -11.25 19.94 3.28
N ARG A 238 -11.45 18.71 3.77
CA ARG A 238 -11.69 18.45 5.20
C ARG A 238 -10.35 18.32 5.94
N PRO A 239 -10.24 18.79 7.19
CA PRO A 239 -9.05 18.59 8.00
C PRO A 239 -8.88 17.12 8.38
N THR A 240 -7.64 16.66 8.47
CA THR A 240 -7.33 15.35 9.06
C THR A 240 -7.60 15.42 10.55
N GLN A 241 -8.41 14.51 11.07
CA GLN A 241 -8.62 14.37 12.51
C GLN A 241 -7.49 13.50 13.08
N HIS A 242 -6.80 14.03 14.10
CA HIS A 242 -5.84 13.27 14.87
C HIS A 242 -6.54 12.68 16.10
N HIS A 243 -6.06 11.53 16.58
CA HIS A 243 -6.57 10.95 17.82
C HIS A 243 -6.44 11.98 18.96
N PRO A 244 -7.48 12.13 19.80
CA PRO A 244 -7.40 12.99 20.96
C PRO A 244 -6.32 12.48 21.90
N THR A 245 -5.72 13.40 22.67
CA THR A 245 -4.78 13.03 23.74
C THR A 245 -5.45 12.03 24.68
N ILE A 246 -4.75 10.92 24.98
CA ILE A 246 -5.24 9.87 25.89
C ILE A 246 -5.67 10.51 27.20
N SER A 247 -6.93 10.30 27.57
CA SER A 247 -7.49 10.86 28.79
C SER A 247 -6.97 10.10 30.02
N THR A 248 -6.87 10.77 31.17
CA THR A 248 -6.43 10.12 32.43
C THR A 248 -7.23 8.86 32.80
N PRO A 249 -8.55 8.74 32.54
CA PRO A 249 -9.29 7.49 32.76
C PRO A 249 -8.87 6.35 31.82
N GLU A 250 -8.42 6.66 30.60
CA GLU A 250 -7.95 5.65 29.63
C GLU A 250 -6.55 5.14 29.99
N LEU A 251 -5.68 5.99 30.54
CA LEU A 251 -4.37 5.57 31.06
C LEU A 251 -4.50 4.49 32.14
N ILE A 252 -5.55 4.52 32.94
CA ILE A 252 -5.81 3.52 33.98
C ILE A 252 -6.15 2.14 33.37
N LYS A 253 -6.86 2.12 32.23
CA LYS A 253 -7.21 0.87 31.53
C LYS A 253 -6.03 0.20 30.84
N ILE A 254 -5.00 0.96 30.49
CA ILE A 254 -3.78 0.44 29.84
C ILE A 254 -2.86 -0.26 30.85
N ASN A 255 -2.99 0.06 32.14
CA ASN A 255 -2.09 -0.40 33.19
C ASN A 255 -2.66 -1.57 34.04
N THR A 256 -3.71 -2.23 33.57
CA THR A 256 -4.36 -3.40 34.22
C THR A 256 -4.34 -4.58 33.26
#